data_AF-A0A8S2JPT8-F1
#
_entry.id   AF-A0A8S2JPT8-F1
#
_cell.length_a   1.000
_cell.length_b   1.000
_cell.length_c   1.000
_cell.angle_alpha   90.00
_cell.angle_beta   90.00
_cell.angle_gamma   90.00
#
_symmetry.space_group_name_H-M   'P 1'
#
loop_
_entity.id
_entity.type
_entity.pdbx_description
1 polymer ?
#
loop_
_entity_poly.entity_id
_entity_poly.type
_entity_poly.pdbx_seq_one_letter_code
_entity_poly.pdbx_strand_id
1 'polypeptide(L)'
;SAIIIHDIYEGCATQRDGRLLVGDRILEVNSIDLRSATHEEAMQALRQTTSIIRMVILRREMINEEDKFDVITVDFIKKSGKGLGFSIIGRRHGFGVFISHIIEGGSAEKDGRLMSGDLILEVNGKDLRLAAYEQVAYTLKTLPHGRVYIKIGRLKVNAHDYVVSNEHKHRSCLSSTNQTNDR
;
A
#
# COMPACT_ATOMS: atom_id res chain seq x y z
N SER A 1 -17.50 -11.96 -13.49
CA SER A 1 -18.11 -11.13 -12.45
C SER A 1 -17.30 -11.30 -11.17
N ALA A 2 -17.23 -10.29 -10.31
CA ALA A 2 -16.54 -10.37 -9.02
C ALA A 2 -17.55 -10.15 -7.89
N ILE A 3 -17.37 -10.87 -6.78
CA ILE A 3 -18.17 -10.70 -5.57
C ILE A 3 -17.49 -9.65 -4.70
N ILE A 4 -18.12 -8.46 -4.61
CA ILE A 4 -17.58 -7.31 -3.89
C ILE A 4 -18.52 -6.97 -2.74
N ILE A 5 -17.97 -6.68 -1.56
CA ILE A 5 -18.73 -6.19 -0.41
C ILE A 5 -19.21 -4.78 -0.73
N HIS A 6 -20.52 -4.59 -0.83
CA HIS A 6 -21.13 -3.29 -1.10
C HIS A 6 -21.54 -2.57 0.19
N ASP A 7 -21.96 -3.32 1.20
CA ASP A 7 -22.39 -2.77 2.48
C ASP A 7 -22.14 -3.73 3.64
N ILE A 8 -21.90 -3.17 4.82
CA ILE A 8 -21.71 -3.90 6.08
C ILE A 8 -22.76 -3.39 7.07
N TYR A 9 -23.75 -4.23 7.39
CA TYR A 9 -24.87 -3.81 8.24
C TYR A 9 -24.43 -3.48 9.67
N GLU A 10 -25.03 -2.44 10.22
CA GLU A 10 -24.74 -2.01 11.58
C GLU A 10 -25.14 -3.08 12.63
N GLY A 11 -24.33 -3.26 13.67
CA GLY A 11 -24.52 -4.23 14.75
C GLY A 11 -24.03 -5.65 14.45
N CYS A 12 -23.51 -5.92 13.24
CA CYS A 12 -23.11 -7.26 12.83
C CYS A 12 -21.73 -7.73 13.33
N ALA A 13 -21.50 -9.04 13.31
CA ALA A 13 -20.21 -9.63 13.67
C ALA A 13 -19.06 -9.15 12.77
N THR A 14 -19.34 -8.88 11.49
CA THR A 14 -18.36 -8.32 10.55
C THR A 14 -17.95 -6.89 10.93
N GLN A 15 -18.90 -6.06 11.35
CA GLN A 15 -18.59 -4.70 11.82
C GLN A 15 -17.82 -4.72 13.14
N ARG A 16 -18.15 -5.65 14.06
CA ARG A 16 -17.41 -5.82 15.32
C ARG A 16 -15.98 -6.32 15.12
N ASP A 17 -15.77 -7.16 14.10
CA ASP A 17 -14.44 -7.63 13.70
C ASP A 17 -13.63 -6.53 13.00
N GLY A 18 -14.28 -5.69 12.20
CA GLY A 18 -13.71 -4.48 11.60
C GLY A 18 -12.65 -4.70 10.52
N ARG A 19 -12.28 -5.97 10.23
CA ARG A 19 -11.25 -6.28 9.22
C ARG A 19 -11.78 -6.28 7.80
N LEU A 20 -13.06 -6.64 7.59
CA LEU A 20 -13.73 -6.53 6.28
C LEU A 20 -14.22 -5.10 6.05
N LEU A 21 -14.03 -4.60 4.83
CA LEU A 21 -14.42 -3.26 4.41
C LEU A 21 -15.30 -3.31 3.17
N VAL A 22 -16.09 -2.25 2.96
CA VAL A 22 -16.75 -2.00 1.66
C VAL A 22 -15.68 -1.88 0.57
N GLY A 23 -15.91 -2.52 -0.57
CA GLY A 23 -14.96 -2.62 -1.68
C GLY A 23 -14.05 -3.85 -1.64
N ASP A 24 -14.05 -4.62 -0.55
CA ASP A 24 -13.35 -5.89 -0.49
C ASP A 24 -13.94 -6.90 -1.48
N ARG A 25 -13.08 -7.51 -2.29
CA ARG A 25 -13.45 -8.61 -3.16
C ARG A 25 -13.27 -9.94 -2.43
N ILE A 26 -14.33 -10.73 -2.35
CA ILE A 26 -14.28 -12.07 -1.77
C ILE A 26 -13.73 -13.04 -2.81
N LEU A 27 -12.63 -13.72 -2.48
CA LEU A 27 -12.00 -14.74 -3.33
C LEU A 27 -12.42 -16.16 -2.94
N GLU A 28 -12.61 -16.42 -1.64
CA GLU A 28 -12.95 -17.75 -1.12
C GLU A 28 -13.80 -17.64 0.15
N VAL A 29 -14.72 -18.59 0.36
CA VAL A 29 -15.50 -18.76 1.61
C VAL A 29 -15.51 -20.23 1.99
N ASN A 30 -15.01 -20.59 3.17
CA ASN A 30 -14.98 -21.97 3.69
C ASN A 30 -14.43 -23.00 2.66
N SER A 31 -13.34 -22.65 1.96
CA SER A 31 -12.74 -23.46 0.89
C SER A 31 -13.51 -23.54 -0.42
N ILE A 32 -14.56 -22.74 -0.60
CA ILE A 32 -15.27 -22.56 -1.87
C ILE A 32 -14.67 -21.36 -2.60
N ASP A 33 -14.08 -21.59 -3.78
CA ASP A 33 -13.52 -20.53 -4.63
C ASP A 33 -14.65 -19.71 -5.29
N LEU A 34 -14.63 -18.40 -5.08
CA LEU A 34 -15.60 -17.44 -5.61
C LEU A 34 -15.04 -16.55 -6.73
N ARG A 35 -13.80 -16.78 -7.20
CA ARG A 35 -13.15 -15.94 -8.23
C ARG A 35 -13.94 -15.86 -9.54
N SER A 36 -14.64 -16.92 -9.89
CA SER A 36 -15.48 -17.05 -11.09
C SER A 36 -16.93 -17.42 -10.78
N ALA A 37 -17.33 -17.39 -9.50
CA ALA A 37 -18.68 -17.77 -9.09
C ALA A 37 -19.74 -16.78 -9.59
N THR A 38 -20.93 -17.29 -9.83
CA THR A 38 -22.15 -16.49 -10.02
C THR A 38 -22.57 -15.86 -8.69
N HIS A 39 -23.46 -14.86 -8.78
CA HIS A 39 -24.00 -14.23 -7.57
C HIS A 39 -24.73 -15.24 -6.69
N GLU A 40 -25.50 -16.15 -7.29
CA GLU A 40 -26.26 -17.16 -6.53
C GLU A 40 -25.34 -18.16 -5.83
N GLU A 41 -24.31 -18.66 -6.51
CA GLU A 41 -23.29 -19.56 -5.92
C GLU A 41 -22.56 -18.87 -4.76
N ALA A 42 -22.20 -17.59 -4.91
CA ALA A 42 -21.58 -16.82 -3.86
C ALA A 42 -22.50 -16.61 -2.65
N MET A 43 -23.78 -16.29 -2.90
CA MET A 43 -24.78 -16.13 -1.84
C MET A 43 -25.04 -17.45 -1.13
N GLN A 44 -25.04 -18.58 -1.85
CA GLN A 44 -25.17 -19.90 -1.25
C GLN A 44 -23.97 -20.22 -0.34
N ALA A 45 -22.74 -19.96 -0.80
CA ALA A 45 -21.53 -20.15 0.01
C ALA A 45 -21.49 -19.26 1.26
N LEU A 46 -21.94 -18.00 1.14
CA LEU A 46 -22.02 -17.05 2.26
C LEU A 46 -23.14 -17.37 3.26
N ARG A 47 -24.23 -18.02 2.79
CA ARG A 47 -25.37 -18.44 3.64
C ARG A 47 -25.13 -19.79 4.32
N GLN A 48 -24.36 -20.68 3.69
CA GLN A 48 -23.92 -21.94 4.30
C GLN A 48 -22.97 -21.65 5.47
N THR A 49 -23.53 -21.62 6.67
CA THR A 49 -22.80 -21.14 7.84
C THR A 49 -22.83 -22.16 8.97
N THR A 50 -21.65 -22.70 9.25
CA THR A 50 -21.27 -23.25 10.56
C THR A 50 -20.81 -22.07 11.44
N SER A 51 -20.53 -22.35 12.72
CA SER A 51 -20.24 -21.33 13.73
C SER A 51 -19.05 -20.40 13.42
N ILE A 52 -18.18 -20.72 12.47
CA ILE A 52 -17.03 -19.90 12.04
C ILE A 52 -16.96 -19.90 10.51
N ILE A 53 -16.86 -18.73 9.90
CA ILE A 53 -16.67 -18.56 8.45
C ILE A 53 -15.23 -18.12 8.19
N ARG A 54 -14.51 -18.87 7.36
CA ARG A 54 -13.20 -18.50 6.84
C ARG A 54 -13.36 -17.84 5.48
N MET A 55 -12.77 -16.67 5.29
CA MET A 55 -12.81 -15.96 4.02
C MET A 55 -11.41 -15.56 3.58
N VAL A 56 -11.19 -15.62 2.26
CA VAL A 56 -10.00 -15.07 1.61
C VAL A 56 -10.42 -13.84 0.82
N ILE A 57 -9.80 -12.70 1.11
CA ILE A 57 -10.22 -11.40 0.58
C ILE A 57 -9.10 -10.77 -0.24
N LEU A 58 -9.48 -10.15 -1.35
CA LEU A 58 -8.65 -9.24 -2.14
C LEU A 58 -9.16 -7.81 -1.95
N ARG A 59 -8.36 -6.98 -1.29
CA ARG A 59 -8.61 -5.55 -1.20
C ARG A 59 -7.87 -4.83 -2.32
N ARG A 60 -8.59 -4.35 -3.33
CA ARG A 60 -8.01 -3.51 -4.39
C ARG A 60 -8.32 -2.05 -4.06
N GLU A 61 -7.28 -1.34 -3.65
CA GLU A 61 -7.25 0.13 -3.46
C GLU A 61 -8.11 0.72 -2.34
N MET A 62 -7.77 0.47 -1.08
CA MET A 62 -7.94 1.44 0.04
C MET A 62 -6.89 1.20 1.14
N ILE A 63 -5.69 0.77 0.77
CA ILE A 63 -4.55 0.84 1.70
C ILE A 63 -4.07 2.28 1.58
N ASN A 64 -4.13 3.05 2.67
CA ASN A 64 -3.53 4.39 2.71
C ASN A 64 -2.12 4.25 2.13
N GLU A 65 -1.70 5.08 1.16
CA GLU A 65 -0.41 4.87 0.48
C GLU A 65 0.74 4.69 1.49
N GLU A 66 0.62 5.33 2.66
CA GLU A 66 1.55 5.19 3.80
C GLU A 66 1.65 3.76 4.39
N ASP A 67 0.57 2.96 4.37
CA ASP A 67 0.57 1.58 4.88
C ASP A 67 1.30 0.61 3.94
N LYS A 68 1.50 0.98 2.67
CA LYS A 68 2.28 0.20 1.69
C LYS A 68 3.79 0.28 1.94
N PHE A 69 4.24 1.31 2.65
CA PHE A 69 5.65 1.57 2.86
C PHE A 69 6.06 1.39 4.33
N ASP A 70 7.24 0.82 4.56
CA ASP A 70 7.96 1.03 5.80
C ASP A 70 8.58 2.43 5.75
N VAL A 71 8.18 3.29 6.70
CA VAL A 71 8.71 4.66 6.78
C VAL A 71 10.01 4.64 7.58
N ILE A 72 11.10 5.01 6.91
CA ILE A 72 12.44 5.02 7.48
C ILE A 72 12.97 6.44 7.45
N THR A 73 13.57 6.89 8.55
CA THR A 73 14.30 8.17 8.58
C THR A 73 15.80 7.90 8.59
N VAL A 74 16.51 8.53 7.68
CA VAL A 74 17.96 8.43 7.53
C VAL A 74 18.58 9.82 7.64
N ASP A 75 19.84 9.88 8.04
CA ASP A 75 20.60 11.12 8.16
C ASP A 75 22.00 10.99 7.57
N PHE A 76 22.47 12.01 6.86
CA PHE A 76 23.80 12.02 6.24
C PHE A 76 24.51 13.34 6.46
N ILE A 77 25.84 13.34 6.33
CA ILE A 77 26.61 14.57 6.24
C ILE A 77 26.84 14.93 4.76
N LYS A 78 26.17 15.98 4.27
CA LYS A 78 26.43 16.56 2.95
C LYS A 78 27.72 17.38 3.00
N LYS A 79 28.76 16.91 2.33
CA LYS A 79 30.04 17.63 2.21
C LYS A 79 29.95 18.76 1.20
N SER A 80 30.81 19.78 1.36
CA SER A 80 30.92 20.88 0.39
C SER A 80 31.28 20.38 -1.00
N GLY A 81 30.59 20.88 -2.02
CA GLY A 81 30.79 20.50 -3.43
C GLY A 81 30.48 19.04 -3.79
N LYS A 82 29.90 18.24 -2.88
CA LYS A 82 29.52 16.85 -3.13
C LYS A 82 27.99 16.68 -3.06
N GLY A 83 27.47 15.80 -3.90
CA GLY A 83 26.08 15.34 -3.82
C GLY A 83 25.86 14.37 -2.65
N LEU A 84 24.62 13.89 -2.51
CA LEU A 84 24.26 12.91 -1.48
C LEU A 84 24.67 11.47 -1.84
N GLY A 85 25.05 11.21 -3.09
CA GLY A 85 25.49 9.89 -3.53
C GLY A 85 24.38 8.97 -4.02
N PHE A 86 23.27 9.52 -4.52
CA PHE A 86 22.20 8.76 -5.18
C PHE A 86 21.56 9.58 -6.30
N SER A 87 20.85 8.91 -7.19
CA SER A 87 20.06 9.49 -8.28
C SER A 87 18.56 9.32 -8.00
N ILE A 88 17.74 10.20 -8.57
CA ILE A 88 16.28 10.17 -8.41
C ILE A 88 15.56 10.04 -9.75
N ILE A 89 14.34 9.52 -9.72
CA ILE A 89 13.43 9.45 -10.86
C ILE A 89 11.99 9.76 -10.42
N GLY A 90 11.24 10.48 -11.23
CA GLY A 90 9.80 10.69 -11.03
C GLY A 90 8.98 9.59 -11.69
N ARG A 91 7.72 9.40 -11.26
CA ARG A 91 6.78 8.55 -12.00
C ARG A 91 6.39 9.20 -13.33
N ARG A 92 6.06 8.38 -14.35
CA ARG A 92 5.49 8.87 -15.63
C ARG A 92 4.09 9.45 -15.45
N HIS A 93 3.32 8.88 -14.52
CA HIS A 93 1.97 9.32 -14.18
C HIS A 93 1.79 9.26 -12.65
N GLY A 94 1.18 10.30 -12.08
CA GLY A 94 1.00 10.45 -10.63
C GLY A 94 2.17 11.14 -9.92
N PHE A 95 2.11 11.15 -8.59
CA PHE A 95 3.09 11.81 -7.72
C PHE A 95 4.13 10.83 -7.17
N GLY A 96 5.24 11.37 -6.66
CA GLY A 96 6.28 10.62 -5.99
C GLY A 96 7.60 10.58 -6.78
N VAL A 97 8.70 10.70 -6.02
CA VAL A 97 10.06 10.70 -6.53
C VAL A 97 10.87 9.63 -5.81
N PHE A 98 11.44 8.72 -6.58
CA PHE A 98 12.09 7.51 -6.09
C PHE A 98 13.60 7.62 -6.26
N ILE A 99 14.35 6.97 -5.39
CA ILE A 99 15.77 6.73 -5.59
C ILE A 99 15.90 5.69 -6.71
N SER A 100 16.57 6.06 -7.80
CA SER A 100 16.82 5.14 -8.92
C SER A 100 18.10 4.34 -8.74
N HIS A 101 19.16 4.99 -8.26
CA HIS A 101 20.48 4.36 -8.09
C HIS A 101 21.23 4.93 -6.89
N ILE A 102 21.96 4.07 -6.19
CA ILE A 102 22.98 4.45 -5.22
C ILE A 102 24.32 4.54 -5.95
N ILE A 103 25.07 5.62 -5.72
CA ILE A 103 26.34 5.90 -6.41
C ILE A 103 27.49 5.23 -5.65
N GLU A 104 28.25 4.40 -6.35
CA GLU A 104 29.44 3.73 -5.82
C GLU A 104 30.47 4.70 -5.25
N GLY A 105 31.00 4.38 -4.07
CA GLY A 105 31.91 5.23 -3.29
C GLY A 105 31.26 6.49 -2.69
N GLY A 106 29.97 6.72 -2.97
CA GLY A 106 29.19 7.87 -2.51
C GLY A 106 28.83 7.81 -1.02
N SER A 107 28.31 8.93 -0.48
CA SER A 107 27.93 9.01 0.93
C SER A 107 26.76 8.07 1.26
N ALA A 108 25.76 7.97 0.38
CA ALA A 108 24.62 7.08 0.58
C ALA A 108 25.01 5.60 0.58
N GLU A 109 25.94 5.18 -0.28
CA GLU A 109 26.44 3.80 -0.29
C GLU A 109 27.18 3.45 1.00
N LYS A 110 28.07 4.34 1.44
CA LYS A 110 28.87 4.13 2.67
C LYS A 110 28.02 4.03 3.93
N ASP A 111 26.88 4.72 3.94
CA ASP A 111 25.89 4.61 5.02
C ASP A 111 25.05 3.32 4.90
N GLY A 112 24.71 2.91 3.68
CA GLY A 112 24.10 1.61 3.38
C GLY A 112 22.61 1.48 3.71
N ARG A 113 21.97 2.49 4.31
CA ARG A 113 20.53 2.43 4.67
C ARG A 113 19.60 2.69 3.47
N LEU A 114 20.02 3.52 2.52
CA LEU A 114 19.23 3.83 1.32
C LEU A 114 19.36 2.75 0.26
N MET A 115 18.26 2.50 -0.45
CA MET A 115 18.19 1.53 -1.54
C MET A 115 17.52 2.13 -2.77
N SER A 116 17.81 1.55 -3.94
CA SER A 116 17.00 1.80 -5.13
C SER A 116 15.55 1.37 -4.88
N GLY A 117 14.60 2.17 -5.35
CA GLY A 117 13.18 1.97 -5.13
C GLY A 117 12.60 2.67 -3.90
N ASP A 118 13.43 3.26 -3.03
CA ASP A 118 12.94 4.06 -1.91
C ASP A 118 12.23 5.34 -2.41
N LEU A 119 11.04 5.63 -1.89
CA LEU A 119 10.27 6.85 -2.15
C LEU A 119 10.72 7.97 -1.22
N ILE A 120 11.04 9.16 -1.75
CA ILE A 120 11.34 10.34 -0.93
C ILE A 120 10.03 10.94 -0.43
N LEU A 121 9.83 10.94 0.89
CA LEU A 121 8.65 11.50 1.54
C LEU A 121 8.92 12.89 2.11
N GLU A 122 10.08 13.10 2.71
CA GLU A 122 10.42 14.35 3.40
C GLU A 122 11.93 14.60 3.35
N VAL A 123 12.34 15.87 3.28
CA VAL A 123 13.75 16.28 3.40
C VAL A 123 13.84 17.45 4.37
N ASN A 124 14.59 17.30 5.46
CA ASN A 124 14.76 18.31 6.52
C ASN A 124 13.41 18.92 7.00
N GLY A 125 12.39 18.10 7.26
CA GLY A 125 11.07 18.59 7.71
C GLY A 125 10.14 19.03 6.57
N LYS A 126 10.65 19.21 5.34
CA LYS A 126 9.82 19.60 4.20
C LYS A 126 9.15 18.36 3.59
N ASP A 127 7.83 18.29 3.66
CA ASP A 127 7.02 17.25 3.02
C ASP A 127 7.12 17.36 1.49
N LEU A 128 7.40 16.23 0.84
CA LEU A 128 7.61 16.09 -0.59
C LEU A 128 6.77 14.95 -1.20
N ARG A 129 5.87 14.31 -0.43
CA ARG A 129 5.05 13.18 -0.90
C ARG A 129 4.31 13.45 -2.22
N LEU A 130 3.74 14.64 -2.34
CA LEU A 130 2.96 15.09 -3.51
C LEU A 130 3.72 16.11 -4.36
N ALA A 131 5.02 16.32 -4.09
CA ALA A 131 5.80 17.29 -4.83
C ALA A 131 6.12 16.78 -6.25
N ALA A 132 6.16 17.72 -7.20
CA ALA A 132 6.66 17.46 -8.54
C ALA A 132 8.17 17.13 -8.52
N TYR A 133 8.63 16.41 -9.54
CA TYR A 133 10.02 15.99 -9.66
C TYR A 133 11.00 17.17 -9.54
N GLU A 134 10.70 18.28 -10.21
CA GLU A 134 11.54 19.49 -10.24
C GLU A 134 11.69 20.08 -8.84
N GLN A 135 10.63 20.07 -8.04
CA GLN A 135 10.64 20.59 -6.68
C GLN A 135 11.50 19.73 -5.74
N VAL A 136 11.46 18.40 -5.90
CA VAL A 136 12.31 17.47 -5.13
C VAL A 136 13.76 17.61 -5.56
N ALA A 137 14.03 17.61 -6.87
CA ALA A 137 15.37 17.78 -7.44
C ALA A 137 16.01 19.09 -6.98
N TYR A 138 15.26 20.19 -7.04
CA TYR A 138 15.70 21.48 -6.54
C TYR A 138 16.04 21.41 -5.04
N THR A 139 15.12 20.87 -4.22
CA THR A 139 15.31 20.77 -2.76
C THR A 139 16.60 20.01 -2.42
N LEU A 140 16.84 18.85 -3.03
CA LEU A 140 18.05 18.06 -2.78
C LEU A 140 19.34 18.77 -3.25
N LYS A 141 19.27 19.47 -4.38
CA LYS A 141 20.42 20.20 -4.95
C LYS A 141 20.83 21.36 -4.05
N THR A 142 19.86 22.13 -3.53
CA THR A 142 20.08 23.33 -2.73
C THR A 142 20.23 23.08 -1.23
N LEU A 143 20.17 21.81 -0.79
CA LEU A 143 20.45 21.46 0.60
C LEU A 143 21.79 22.04 1.08
N PRO A 144 21.83 22.64 2.27
CA PRO A 144 23.07 23.14 2.85
C PRO A 144 24.03 21.98 3.16
N HIS A 145 25.31 22.32 3.30
CA HIS A 145 26.29 21.38 3.82
C HIS A 145 26.03 21.11 5.31
N GLY A 146 26.44 19.93 5.78
CA GLY A 146 26.18 19.48 7.14
C GLY A 146 25.14 18.36 7.18
N ARG A 147 24.50 18.19 8.34
CA ARG A 147 23.57 17.08 8.56
C ARG A 147 22.25 17.30 7.81
N VAL A 148 21.85 16.30 7.04
CA VAL A 148 20.60 16.25 6.27
C VAL A 148 19.80 15.07 6.78
N TYR A 149 18.50 15.26 7.00
CA TYR A 149 17.54 14.21 7.34
C TYR A 149 16.62 13.95 6.15
N ILE A 150 16.41 12.68 5.81
CA ILE A 150 15.50 12.27 4.75
C ILE A 150 14.58 11.20 5.31
N LYS A 151 13.28 11.40 5.16
CA LYS A 151 12.27 10.37 5.41
C LYS A 151 11.95 9.69 4.09
N ILE A 152 12.08 8.38 4.05
CA ILE A 152 11.80 7.56 2.87
C ILE A 152 10.71 6.52 3.17
N GLY A 153 9.99 6.13 2.13
CA GLY A 153 9.08 4.99 2.15
C GLY A 153 9.68 3.84 1.36
N ARG A 154 9.91 2.70 2.01
CA ARG A 154 10.36 1.47 1.36
C ARG A 154 9.19 0.52 1.20
N LEU A 155 8.96 0.02 -0.02
CA LEU A 155 7.80 -0.84 -0.28
C LEU A 155 7.89 -2.10 0.58
N LYS A 156 6.82 -2.41 1.33
CA LYS A 156 6.73 -3.67 2.07
C LYS A 156 6.72 -4.84 1.09
N VAL A 157 7.48 -5.89 1.37
CA VAL A 157 7.66 -7.07 0.48
C VAL A 157 6.33 -7.75 0.08
N ASN A 158 5.24 -7.50 0.83
CA ASN A 158 3.91 -8.06 0.60
C ASN A 158 2.87 -7.04 0.08
N ALA A 159 3.29 -5.86 -0.38
CA ALA A 159 2.37 -4.78 -0.77
C ALA A 159 1.57 -5.06 -2.05
N HIS A 160 1.93 -6.09 -2.84
CA HIS A 160 1.24 -6.43 -4.09
C HIS A 160 0.14 -7.49 -3.96
N ASP A 161 0.16 -8.32 -2.91
CA ASP A 161 -0.85 -9.36 -2.69
C ASP A 161 -1.19 -9.44 -1.19
N TYR A 162 -1.98 -8.49 -0.69
CA TYR A 162 -2.58 -8.62 0.63
C TYR A 162 -3.79 -9.57 0.54
N VAL A 163 -3.50 -10.86 0.71
CA VAL A 163 -4.51 -11.89 0.92
C VAL A 163 -4.85 -11.88 2.41
N VAL A 164 -5.95 -11.22 2.78
CA VAL A 164 -6.43 -11.23 4.17
C VAL A 164 -7.25 -12.49 4.39
N SER A 165 -6.78 -13.38 5.26
CA SER A 165 -7.57 -14.49 5.79
C SER A 165 -8.32 -14.03 7.04
N ASN A 166 -9.65 -14.04 7.00
CA ASN A 166 -10.48 -13.66 8.13
C ASN A 166 -11.32 -14.85 8.62
N GLU A 167 -11.39 -15.02 9.95
CA GLU A 167 -12.32 -15.94 10.62
C GLU A 167 -13.39 -15.13 11.37
N HIS A 168 -14.67 -15.35 11.08
CA HIS A 168 -15.81 -14.63 11.70
C HIS A 168 -16.85 -15.58 12.30
N LYS A 169 -17.48 -15.19 13.43
CA LYS A 169 -18.62 -15.88 14.07
C LYS A 169 -19.94 -15.14 13.77
N HIS A 170 -20.82 -15.69 12.90
CA HIS A 170 -22.27 -15.41 12.57
C HIS A 170 -22.92 -14.01 12.84
N ARG A 171 -23.95 -13.51 12.11
CA ARG A 171 -24.91 -13.98 11.09
C ARG A 171 -24.73 -13.17 9.78
N SER A 172 -25.38 -13.59 8.69
CA SER A 172 -25.36 -12.99 7.35
C SER A 172 -25.59 -11.47 7.36
N CYS A 173 -24.52 -10.70 7.21
CA CYS A 173 -24.57 -9.23 7.30
C CYS A 173 -23.82 -8.52 6.17
N LEU A 174 -23.66 -9.19 5.04
CA LEU A 174 -23.03 -8.65 3.84
C LEU A 174 -24.06 -8.59 2.72
N SER A 175 -24.19 -7.44 2.09
CA SER A 175 -24.79 -7.35 0.75
C SER A 175 -23.64 -7.24 -0.26
N SER A 176 -23.66 -8.11 -1.28
CA SER A 176 -22.67 -8.13 -2.35
C SER A 176 -23.36 -7.97 -3.69
N THR A 177 -22.85 -7.11 -4.57
CA THR A 177 -23.40 -6.90 -5.92
C THR A 177 -22.42 -7.39 -6.99
N ASN A 178 -22.96 -7.95 -8.08
CA ASN A 178 -22.21 -8.27 -9.28
C ASN A 178 -21.97 -6.98 -10.08
N GLN A 179 -20.72 -6.52 -10.19
CA GLN A 179 -20.36 -5.59 -11.26
C GLN A 179 -19.99 -6.37 -12.52
N THR A 180 -20.83 -6.26 -13.54
CA THR A 180 -20.47 -6.54 -14.93
C THR A 180 -19.71 -5.32 -15.45
N ASN A 181 -18.45 -5.49 -15.86
CA ASN A 181 -17.75 -4.49 -16.66
C ASN A 181 -18.51 -4.34 -17.98
N ASP A 182 -19.34 -3.29 -18.09
CA ASP A 182 -19.68 -2.74 -19.39
C ASP A 182 -18.56 -1.83 -19.87
N ARG A 183 -18.33 -1.90 -21.18
CA ARG A 183 -17.13 -1.54 -21.94
C ARG A 183 -16.59 -0.12 -21.78
#